data_AF-A0A0F9BYS5-F1
#
_entry.id   AF-A0A0F9BYS5-F1
#
_cell.length_a   1.000
_cell.length_b   1.000
_cell.length_c   1.000
_cell.angle_alpha   90.00
_cell.angle_beta   90.00
_cell.angle_gamma   90.00
#
_symmetry.space_group_name_H-M   'P 1'
#
loop_
_entity.id
_entity.type
_entity.pdbx_description
1 polymer ?
#
loop_
_entity_poly.entity_id
_entity_poly.type
_entity_poly.pdbx_seq_one_letter_code
_entity_poly.pdbx_strand_id
1 'polypeptide(L)'
;LFINDPEDYEGGELVIEDTYGSHSVKLPAGSMVLYPSTSLHRVMPVTSGRRLASFFWLQSMVNSDEKRGLLFDLDMSIQSLRSKVEDSPEIIQLTGVYHNLLRQWAQT
;
A
#
# COMPACT_ATOMS: atom_id res chain seq x y z
N LEU A 1 8.12 6.79 -3.14
CA LEU A 1 9.06 6.10 -4.05
C LEU A 1 10.49 6.39 -3.58
N PHE A 2 11.25 5.36 -3.23
CA PHE A 2 12.67 5.47 -2.90
C PHE A 2 13.48 5.55 -4.22
N ILE A 3 14.40 6.52 -4.34
CA ILE A 3 15.12 6.79 -5.60
C ILE A 3 16.55 6.24 -5.58
N ASN A 4 17.17 6.12 -4.41
CA ASN A 4 18.49 5.51 -4.23
C ASN A 4 18.45 4.42 -3.15
N ASP A 5 19.47 3.56 -3.16
CA ASP A 5 19.49 2.35 -2.36
C ASP A 5 19.70 2.64 -0.87
N PRO A 6 19.16 1.79 0.03
CA PRO A 6 19.22 2.02 1.47
C PRO A 6 20.66 1.99 2.01
N GLU A 7 21.61 1.35 1.31
CA GLU A 7 23.02 1.30 1.67
C GLU A 7 23.79 2.61 1.32
N ASP A 8 23.21 3.49 0.50
CA ASP A 8 23.85 4.76 0.09
C ASP A 8 23.79 5.87 1.15
N TYR A 9 23.09 5.63 2.27
CA TYR A 9 22.93 6.62 3.34
C TYR A 9 22.73 5.97 4.71
N GLU A 10 23.20 6.64 5.78
CA GLU A 10 23.03 6.20 7.17
C GLU A 10 21.84 6.92 7.82
N GLY A 11 21.01 6.18 8.57
CA GLY A 11 19.74 6.67 9.09
C GLY A 11 18.67 6.84 7.99
N GLY A 12 17.81 7.85 8.11
CA GLY A 12 16.80 8.17 7.08
C GLY A 12 15.64 7.16 6.99
N GLU A 13 15.45 6.31 7.99
CA GLU A 13 14.29 5.42 8.10
C GLU A 13 13.01 6.24 8.20
N LEU A 14 12.00 5.86 7.43
CA LEU A 14 10.64 6.36 7.62
C LEU A 14 10.01 5.56 8.76
N VAL A 15 9.78 6.23 9.88
CA VAL A 15 9.13 5.67 11.07
C VAL A 15 7.66 6.03 11.02
N ILE A 16 6.78 5.03 11.01
CA ILE A 16 5.32 5.17 10.97
C ILE A 16 4.77 4.57 12.25
N GLU A 17 3.96 5.33 12.98
CA GLU A 17 3.27 4.88 14.19
C GLU A 17 1.82 4.49 13.83
N ASP A 18 1.42 3.29 14.26
CA ASP A 18 0.06 2.78 14.14
C ASP A 18 -0.50 2.38 15.51
N THR A 19 -1.72 1.83 15.53
CA THR A 19 -2.41 1.42 16.77
C THR A 19 -1.67 0.32 17.56
N TYR A 20 -0.76 -0.42 16.92
CA TYR A 20 -0.11 -1.61 17.45
C TYR A 20 1.41 -1.45 17.65
N GLY A 21 1.99 -0.35 17.18
CA GLY A 21 3.41 -0.05 17.38
C GLY A 21 3.98 0.90 16.35
N SER A 22 5.29 0.77 16.13
CA SER A 22 6.05 1.60 15.19
C SER A 22 6.77 0.74 14.17
N HIS A 23 6.64 1.09 12.89
CA HIS A 23 7.27 0.43 11.76
C HIS A 23 8.35 1.33 11.18
N SER A 24 9.54 0.80 10.98
CA SER A 24 10.65 1.51 10.31
C SER A 24 10.82 0.98 8.89
N VAL A 25 10.85 1.89 7.91
CA VAL A 25 10.85 1.56 6.48
C VAL A 25 12.04 2.23 5.78
N LYS A 26 12.86 1.40 5.13
CA LYS A 26 13.97 1.79 4.26
C LYS A 26 14.04 0.75 3.13
N LEU A 27 13.56 1.11 1.93
CA LEU A 27 13.38 0.14 0.84
C LEU A 27 14.41 0.36 -0.27
N PRO A 28 14.72 -0.68 -1.08
CA PRO A 28 15.54 -0.55 -2.29
C PRO A 28 15.05 0.53 -3.25
N ALA A 29 15.97 1.07 -4.05
CA ALA A 29 15.62 2.01 -5.11
C ALA A 29 14.52 1.45 -6.03
N GLY A 30 13.56 2.29 -6.41
CA GLY A 30 12.40 1.89 -7.22
C GLY A 30 11.23 1.31 -6.43
N SER A 31 11.42 0.98 -5.15
CA SER A 31 10.34 0.49 -4.29
C SER A 31 9.50 1.63 -3.71
N MET A 32 8.25 1.34 -3.33
CA MET A 32 7.33 2.30 -2.72
C MET A 32 6.67 1.71 -1.48
N VAL A 33 6.46 2.56 -0.48
CA VAL A 33 5.59 2.27 0.65
C VAL A 33 4.34 3.13 0.53
N LEU A 34 3.18 2.54 0.77
CA LEU A 34 1.88 3.21 0.86
C LEU A 34 1.34 3.00 2.27
N TYR A 35 0.93 4.08 2.93
CA TYR A 35 0.42 4.05 4.30
C TYR A 35 -0.65 5.15 4.49
N PRO A 36 -1.55 5.01 5.48
CA PRO A 36 -2.57 6.02 5.76
C PRO A 36 -1.94 7.38 6.09
N SER A 37 -2.45 8.45 5.49
CA SER A 37 -1.99 9.81 5.79
C SER A 37 -2.33 10.26 7.22
N THR A 38 -3.20 9.53 7.91
CA THR A 38 -3.58 9.73 9.31
C THR A 38 -2.55 9.18 10.29
N SER A 39 -1.61 8.32 9.84
CA SER A 39 -0.56 7.78 10.70
C SER A 39 0.45 8.86 11.09
N LEU A 40 0.78 8.94 12.38
CA LEU A 40 1.89 9.76 12.83
C LEU A 40 3.19 9.19 12.27
N HIS A 41 4.02 10.03 11.68
CA HIS A 41 5.24 9.55 11.05
C HIS A 41 6.35 10.60 11.09
N ARG A 42 7.59 10.11 11.03
CA ARG A 42 8.80 10.94 10.93
C ARG A 42 9.86 10.24 10.09
N VAL A 43 10.71 11.01 9.42
CA VAL A 43 11.94 10.48 8.82
C VAL A 43 13.06 10.72 9.81
N MET A 44 13.78 9.66 10.17
CA MET A 44 14.95 9.76 11.06
C MET A 44 16.05 10.59 10.38
N PRO A 45 16.90 11.30 11.14
CA PRO A 45 18.00 12.06 10.56
C PRO A 45 18.90 11.20 9.67
N VAL A 46 19.30 11.74 8.52
CA VAL A 46 20.35 11.15 7.69
C VAL A 46 21.69 11.67 8.21
N THR A 47 22.55 10.79 8.72
CA THR A 47 23.83 11.17 9.33
C THR A 47 25.01 11.09 8.37
N SER A 48 24.86 10.34 7.28
CA SER A 48 25.84 10.23 6.19
C SER A 48 25.12 9.92 4.87
N GLY A 49 25.69 10.37 3.74
CA GLY A 49 25.10 10.20 2.42
C GLY A 49 23.89 11.12 2.17
N ARG A 50 22.98 10.69 1.29
CA ARG A 50 21.75 11.44 0.95
C ARG A 50 20.60 10.48 0.65
N ARG A 51 19.45 10.69 1.29
CA ARG A 51 18.19 10.03 0.93
C ARG A 51 17.43 10.83 -0.12
N LEU A 52 17.31 10.28 -1.34
CA LEU A 52 16.44 10.80 -2.38
C LEU A 52 15.14 10.00 -2.44
N ALA A 53 14.01 10.72 -2.45
CA ALA A 53 12.70 10.12 -2.57
C ALA A 53 11.73 11.06 -3.29
N SER A 54 10.72 10.47 -3.92
CA SER A 54 9.50 11.17 -4.31
C SER A 54 8.39 10.77 -3.33
N PHE A 55 7.69 11.78 -2.80
CA PHE A 55 6.55 11.62 -1.91
C PHE A 55 5.37 12.42 -2.47
N PHE A 56 4.17 11.90 -2.28
CA PHE A 56 2.94 12.51 -2.75
C PHE A 56 1.76 11.95 -1.98
N TRP A 57 0.62 12.62 -2.12
CA TRP A 57 -0.67 12.15 -1.64
C TRP A 57 -1.55 11.79 -2.82
N LEU A 58 -2.47 10.86 -2.57
CA LEU A 58 -3.48 10.45 -3.53
C LEU A 58 -4.83 10.42 -2.83
N GLN A 59 -5.86 10.82 -3.56
CA GLN A 59 -7.23 10.61 -3.12
C GLN A 59 -7.69 9.27 -3.67
N SER A 60 -8.05 8.35 -2.78
CA SER A 60 -8.67 7.10 -3.17
C SER A 60 -10.13 7.32 -3.54
N MET A 61 -10.64 6.54 -4.50
CA MET A 61 -12.09 6.44 -4.77
C MET A 61 -12.86 5.95 -3.54
N VAL A 62 -12.26 5.09 -2.72
CA VAL A 62 -12.88 4.58 -1.47
C VAL A 62 -12.25 5.27 -0.28
N ASN A 63 -13.04 6.07 0.44
CA ASN A 63 -12.56 6.93 1.53
C ASN A 63 -12.15 6.16 2.80
N SER A 64 -12.90 5.11 3.17
CA SER A 64 -12.66 4.30 4.36
C SER A 64 -11.51 3.32 4.14
N ASP A 65 -10.51 3.38 5.02
CA ASP A 65 -9.33 2.51 5.02
C ASP A 65 -9.73 1.03 5.19
N GLU A 66 -10.68 0.75 6.08
CA GLU A 66 -11.24 -0.59 6.33
C GLU A 66 -11.87 -1.16 5.06
N LYS A 67 -12.73 -0.38 4.38
CA LYS A 67 -13.37 -0.79 3.13
C LYS A 67 -12.36 -1.02 2.00
N ARG A 68 -11.29 -0.21 1.93
CA ARG A 68 -10.19 -0.44 0.98
C ARG A 68 -9.45 -1.73 1.28
N GLY A 69 -9.16 -2.01 2.55
CA GLY A 69 -8.52 -3.26 2.96
C GLY A 69 -9.33 -4.48 2.51
N LEU A 70 -10.64 -4.47 2.78
CA LEU A 70 -11.54 -5.56 2.37
C LEU A 70 -11.57 -5.76 0.84
N LEU A 71 -11.62 -4.68 0.06
CA LEU A 71 -11.56 -4.76 -1.40
C LEU A 71 -10.21 -5.32 -1.89
N PHE A 72 -9.11 -4.88 -1.28
CA PHE A 72 -7.77 -5.37 -1.61
C PHE A 72 -7.63 -6.87 -1.34
N ASP A 73 -8.07 -7.35 -0.18
CA ASP A 73 -8.02 -8.76 0.19
C ASP A 73 -8.87 -9.63 -0.75
N LEU A 74 -10.07 -9.15 -1.12
CA LEU A 74 -10.94 -9.83 -2.07
C LEU A 74 -10.30 -9.93 -3.46
N ASP A 75 -9.72 -8.84 -3.98
CA ASP A 75 -9.05 -8.86 -5.28
C ASP A 75 -7.82 -9.78 -5.26
N MET A 76 -6.96 -9.66 -4.24
CA MET A 76 -5.80 -10.55 -4.09
C MET A 76 -6.19 -12.04 -4.04
N SER A 77 -7.31 -12.35 -3.39
CA SER A 77 -7.86 -13.71 -3.36
C SER A 77 -8.36 -14.17 -4.73
N ILE A 78 -9.05 -13.30 -5.47
CA ILE A 78 -9.51 -13.59 -6.85
C ILE A 78 -8.31 -13.82 -7.78
N GLN A 79 -7.29 -12.97 -7.74
CA GLN A 79 -6.08 -13.14 -8.55
C GLN A 79 -5.34 -14.44 -8.21
N SER A 80 -5.21 -14.76 -6.91
CA SER A 80 -4.63 -16.02 -6.45
C SER A 80 -5.39 -17.23 -6.97
N LEU A 81 -6.73 -17.21 -6.93
CA LEU A 81 -7.57 -18.29 -7.45
C LEU A 81 -7.43 -18.48 -8.97
N ARG A 82 -7.41 -17.38 -9.73
CA ARG A 82 -7.21 -17.42 -11.20
C ARG A 82 -5.90 -18.08 -11.61
N SER A 83 -4.85 -17.99 -10.79
CA SER A 83 -3.57 -18.66 -11.05
C SER A 83 -3.56 -20.15 -10.73
N LYS A 84 -4.55 -20.65 -9.98
CA LYS A 84 -4.58 -22.02 -9.43
C LYS A 84 -5.65 -22.91 -10.05
N VAL A 85 -6.72 -22.32 -10.59
CA VAL A 85 -7.87 -23.02 -11.13
C VAL A 85 -8.08 -22.55 -12.57
N GLU A 86 -8.45 -23.47 -13.46
CA GLU A 86 -8.96 -23.09 -14.78
C GLU A 86 -10.21 -22.21 -14.64
N ASP A 87 -10.54 -21.52 -15.73
CA ASP A 87 -11.62 -20.52 -15.74
C ASP A 87 -12.92 -21.08 -15.16
N SER A 88 -13.42 -20.44 -14.10
CA SER A 88 -14.54 -20.94 -13.29
C SER A 88 -15.64 -19.87 -13.16
N PRO A 89 -16.93 -20.27 -13.25
CA PRO A 89 -18.06 -19.35 -13.05
C PRO A 89 -18.03 -18.62 -11.69
N GLU A 90 -17.51 -19.26 -10.65
CA GLU A 90 -17.38 -18.71 -9.30
C GLU A 90 -16.39 -17.54 -9.27
N ILE A 91 -15.28 -17.61 -10.03
CA ILE A 91 -14.33 -16.51 -10.17
C ILE A 91 -15.00 -15.30 -10.82
N ILE A 92 -15.82 -15.52 -11.85
CA ILE A 92 -16.61 -14.46 -12.50
C ILE A 92 -17.57 -13.83 -11.49
N GLN A 93 -18.27 -14.66 -10.71
CA GLN A 93 -19.20 -14.19 -9.69
C GLN A 93 -18.49 -13.34 -8.61
N LEU A 94 -17.34 -13.79 -8.09
CA LEU A 94 -16.54 -13.04 -7.11
C LEU A 94 -16.02 -11.72 -7.69
N THR A 95 -15.58 -11.72 -8.95
CA THR A 95 -15.20 -10.49 -9.67
C THR A 95 -16.39 -9.53 -9.75
N GLY A 96 -17.59 -10.05 -10.01
CA GLY A 96 -18.84 -9.28 -9.98
C GLY A 96 -19.14 -8.68 -8.59
N VAL A 97 -18.93 -9.44 -7.52
CA VAL A 97 -19.06 -8.96 -6.13
C VAL A 97 -18.08 -7.83 -5.85
N TYR A 98 -16.80 -7.99 -6.20
CA TYR A 98 -15.79 -6.95 -6.06
C TYR A 98 -16.23 -5.63 -6.74
N HIS A 99 -16.67 -5.69 -7.99
CA HIS A 99 -17.12 -4.49 -8.72
C HIS A 99 -18.40 -3.88 -8.14
N ASN A 100 -19.32 -4.69 -7.61
CA ASN A 100 -20.50 -4.20 -6.92
C ASN A 100 -20.12 -3.43 -5.65
N LEU A 101 -19.22 -3.96 -4.83
CA LEU A 101 -18.73 -3.30 -3.62
C LEU A 101 -17.98 -2.00 -3.96
N LEU A 102 -17.12 -2.04 -4.97
CA LEU A 102 -16.41 -0.85 -5.45
C LEU A 102 -17.39 0.25 -5.87
N ARG A 103 -18.42 -0.07 -6.67
CA ARG A 103 -19.45 0.91 -7.07
C ARG A 103 -20.22 1.48 -5.88
N GLN A 104 -20.52 0.66 -4.87
CA GLN A 104 -21.25 1.10 -3.70
C GLN A 104 -20.42 2.01 -2.78
N TRP A 105 -19.10 1.82 -2.73
CA TRP A 105 -18.23 2.52 -1.80
C TRP A 105 -17.39 3.63 -2.44
N ALA A 106 -17.36 3.71 -3.77
CA ALA A 106 -16.65 4.75 -4.49
C ALA A 106 -17.31 6.12 -4.29
N GLN A 107 -16.46 7.13 -4.15
CA GLN A 107 -16.75 8.56 -4.21
C GLN A 107 -15.92 9.11 -5.35
N THR A 108 -16.59 9.53 -6.43
CA THR A 108 -15.99 10.00 -7.68
C THR A 108 -16.34 11.45 -7.93
#